data_AF-M1D1E6-F1
#
_entry.id   AF-M1D1E6-F1
#
_cell.length_a   1.000
_cell.length_b   1.000
_cell.length_c   1.000
_cell.angle_alpha   90.00
_cell.angle_beta   90.00
_cell.angle_gamma   90.00
#
_symmetry.space_group_name_H-M   'P 1'
#
loop_
_entity.id
_entity.type
_entity.pdbx_description
1 polymer ?
#
loop_
_entity_poly.entity_id
_entity_poly.type
_entity_poly.pdbx_seq_one_letter_code
_entity_poly.pdbx_strand_id
1 'polypeptide(L)'
;MGNCGYHGSGQGKRSVFIWVGNSATQCPGQCAWPFHQPIYGPQAKPLGAPNGDVGADGMVVNIASLLAGVVTNPYGNGYYQGPAESPLEAASACAGLYGKKAYPGYAGELLVDSITGASYNAHGTNGRKYLLPGLFDPNKSACSTIV
;
A
#
# COMPACT_ATOMS: atom_id res chain seq x y z
N MET A 1 9.76 -9.25 -12.26
CA MET A 1 9.52 -8.90 -10.84
C MET A 1 8.04 -9.06 -10.57
N GLY A 2 7.65 -9.72 -9.48
CA GLY A 2 6.25 -10.04 -9.21
C GLY A 2 5.45 -8.78 -8.90
N ASN A 3 4.33 -8.59 -9.58
CA ASN A 3 3.40 -7.52 -9.26
C ASN A 3 2.44 -8.00 -8.15
N CYS A 4 2.16 -7.16 -7.15
CA CYS A 4 1.21 -7.46 -6.06
C CYS A 4 -0.25 -7.27 -6.46
N GLY A 5 -0.47 -6.62 -7.60
CA GLY A 5 -1.78 -6.46 -8.21
C GLY A 5 -1.79 -5.32 -9.23
N TYR A 6 -2.90 -5.13 -9.91
CA TYR A 6 -3.07 -4.04 -10.85
C TYR A 6 -4.52 -3.58 -10.85
N HIS A 7 -4.76 -2.36 -11.33
CA HIS A 7 -6.11 -1.90 -11.67
C HIS A 7 -6.23 -1.72 -13.18
N GLY A 8 -7.46 -1.71 -13.66
CA GLY A 8 -7.74 -1.57 -15.09
C GLY A 8 -9.21 -1.31 -15.37
N SER A 9 -9.53 -1.22 -16.66
CA SER A 9 -10.89 -0.99 -17.15
C SER A 9 -11.26 -2.01 -18.22
N GLY A 10 -12.55 -2.35 -18.27
CA GLY A 10 -13.09 -3.30 -19.26
C GLY A 10 -13.29 -2.65 -20.62
N GLN A 11 -12.96 -3.36 -21.71
CA GLN A 11 -13.31 -2.89 -23.06
C GLN A 11 -14.83 -2.93 -23.27
N GLY A 12 -15.42 -1.82 -23.70
CA GLY A 12 -16.84 -1.74 -24.08
C GLY A 12 -17.85 -1.59 -22.93
N LYS A 13 -17.42 -1.70 -21.67
CA LYS A 13 -18.24 -1.36 -20.49
C LYS A 13 -17.47 -0.33 -19.66
N ARG A 14 -18.10 0.76 -19.22
CA ARG A 14 -17.52 1.78 -18.33
C ARG A 14 -17.29 1.24 -16.90
N SER A 15 -16.68 0.07 -16.78
CA SER A 15 -16.39 -0.61 -15.52
C SER A 15 -14.88 -0.60 -15.29
N VAL A 16 -14.51 -0.37 -14.04
CA VAL A 16 -13.14 -0.42 -13.55
C VAL A 16 -13.01 -1.56 -12.54
N PHE A 17 -11.82 -2.11 -12.40
CA PHE A 17 -11.55 -3.22 -11.50
C PHE A 17 -10.16 -3.11 -10.89
N ILE A 18 -9.99 -3.77 -9.75
CA ILE A 18 -8.68 -4.06 -9.16
C ILE A 18 -8.51 -5.57 -9.09
N TRP A 19 -7.30 -6.04 -9.32
CA TRP A 19 -6.88 -7.41 -9.13
C TRP A 19 -5.72 -7.44 -8.15
N VAL A 20 -5.87 -8.16 -7.04
CA VAL A 20 -4.88 -8.25 -5.97
C VAL A 20 -4.44 -9.69 -5.82
N GLY A 21 -3.13 -9.90 -5.84
CA GLY A 21 -2.52 -11.20 -5.61
C GLY A 21 -2.53 -11.59 -4.13
N ASN A 22 -2.37 -12.88 -3.85
CA ASN A 22 -2.21 -13.33 -2.47
C ASN A 22 -0.81 -12.96 -1.94
N SER A 23 -0.73 -11.98 -1.05
CA SER A 23 0.55 -11.50 -0.51
C SER A 23 1.36 -12.55 0.27
N ALA A 24 0.75 -13.64 0.76
CA ALA A 24 1.48 -14.70 1.47
C ALA A 24 2.26 -15.63 0.52
N THR A 25 1.88 -15.69 -0.76
CA THR A 25 2.49 -16.62 -1.72
C THR A 25 3.11 -15.90 -2.92
N GLN A 26 2.53 -14.77 -3.32
CA GLN A 26 2.99 -13.95 -4.43
C GLN A 26 4.01 -12.92 -3.92
N CYS A 27 5.29 -13.27 -3.99
CA CYS A 27 6.41 -12.42 -3.55
C CYS A 27 6.23 -11.82 -2.13
N PRO A 28 6.27 -12.64 -1.06
CA PRO A 28 5.93 -12.18 0.30
C PRO A 28 6.74 -10.97 0.78
N GLY A 29 8.05 -10.96 0.49
CA GLY A 29 8.90 -9.82 0.85
C GLY A 29 8.65 -8.53 0.06
N GLN A 30 7.75 -8.53 -0.93
CA GLN A 30 7.31 -7.31 -1.61
C GLN A 30 5.85 -7.03 -1.29
N CYS A 31 4.98 -8.03 -1.42
CA CYS A 31 3.53 -7.85 -1.33
C CYS A 31 2.98 -7.90 0.09
N ALA A 32 3.76 -8.37 1.05
CA ALA A 32 3.43 -8.30 2.48
C ALA A 32 4.39 -7.37 3.24
N TRP A 33 5.24 -6.58 2.57
CA TRP A 33 6.02 -5.55 3.25
C TRP A 33 5.08 -4.46 3.79
N PRO A 34 5.19 -4.02 5.06
CA PRO A 34 6.32 -4.20 5.98
C PRO A 34 6.18 -5.34 7.01
N PHE A 35 5.19 -6.21 6.85
CA PHE A 35 4.90 -7.35 7.74
C PHE A 35 5.74 -8.60 7.42
N HIS A 36 6.43 -8.60 6.29
CA HIS A 36 7.38 -9.64 5.88
C HIS A 36 8.75 -9.03 5.56
N GLN A 37 9.82 -9.82 5.76
CA GLN A 37 11.18 -9.41 5.44
C GLN A 37 11.32 -9.08 3.95
N PRO A 38 11.88 -7.91 3.57
CA PRO A 38 11.93 -7.48 2.19
C PRO A 38 12.95 -8.27 1.35
N ILE A 39 12.63 -8.47 0.06
CA ILE A 39 13.50 -9.20 -0.88
C ILE A 39 14.79 -8.40 -1.18
N TYR A 40 14.71 -7.07 -1.16
CA TYR A 40 15.82 -6.16 -1.43
C TYR A 40 15.76 -4.94 -0.49
N GLY A 41 16.87 -4.21 -0.38
CA GLY A 41 16.97 -3.04 0.51
C GLY A 41 17.20 -3.40 1.99
N PRO A 42 17.00 -2.44 2.91
CA PRO A 42 17.30 -2.63 4.32
C PRO A 42 16.51 -3.79 4.95
N GLN A 43 17.23 -4.68 5.63
CA GLN A 43 16.69 -5.90 6.24
C GLN A 43 16.22 -5.65 7.68
N ALA A 44 15.42 -4.61 7.89
CA ALA A 44 14.83 -4.30 9.19
C ALA A 44 13.87 -5.43 9.63
N LYS A 45 13.71 -5.60 10.94
CA LYS A 45 12.75 -6.57 11.49
C LYS A 45 11.34 -6.23 10.98
N PRO A 46 10.58 -7.21 10.45
CA PRO A 46 9.21 -6.97 10.02
C PRO A 46 8.32 -6.45 11.14
N LEU A 47 7.34 -5.61 10.77
CA LEU A 47 6.34 -5.12 11.70
C LEU A 47 5.34 -6.23 12.06
N GLY A 48 4.74 -6.13 13.25
CA GLY A 48 3.65 -7.04 13.62
C GLY A 48 2.40 -6.75 12.77
N ALA A 49 1.80 -7.80 12.22
CA ALA A 49 0.60 -7.74 11.40
C ALA A 49 -0.64 -7.40 12.27
N PRO A 50 -1.36 -6.30 12.00
CA PRO A 50 -2.42 -5.78 12.88
C PRO A 50 -3.64 -6.67 13.03
N ASN A 51 -3.89 -7.61 12.12
CA ASN A 51 -4.97 -8.60 12.22
C ASN A 51 -4.44 -10.03 12.36
N GLY A 52 -3.15 -10.20 12.65
CA GLY A 52 -2.53 -11.49 12.96
C GLY A 52 -2.17 -12.37 11.75
N ASP A 53 -2.46 -11.94 10.52
CA ASP A 53 -2.10 -12.65 9.30
C ASP A 53 -1.34 -11.72 8.35
N VAL A 54 -0.05 -12.02 8.17
CA VAL A 54 0.89 -11.26 7.33
C VAL A 54 0.40 -11.12 5.88
N GLY A 55 -0.18 -12.19 5.33
CA GLY A 55 -0.68 -12.21 3.96
C GLY A 55 -1.94 -11.38 3.80
N ALA A 56 -2.91 -11.55 4.69
CA ALA A 56 -4.15 -10.79 4.67
C ALA A 56 -3.91 -9.30 4.89
N ASP A 57 -3.06 -8.94 5.86
CA ASP A 57 -2.71 -7.54 6.12
C ASP A 57 -1.93 -6.92 4.95
N GLY A 58 -1.04 -7.69 4.31
CA GLY A 58 -0.41 -7.30 3.05
C GLY A 58 -1.42 -7.10 1.91
N MET A 59 -2.42 -7.97 1.77
CA MET A 59 -3.47 -7.81 0.76
C MET A 59 -4.28 -6.53 0.98
N VAL A 60 -4.59 -6.17 2.23
CA VAL A 60 -5.30 -4.91 2.53
C VAL A 60 -4.51 -3.69 2.08
N VAL A 61 -3.18 -3.67 2.31
CA VAL A 61 -2.29 -2.59 1.82
C VAL A 61 -2.36 -2.48 0.28
N ASN A 62 -2.31 -3.60 -0.43
CA ASN A 62 -2.38 -3.63 -1.90
C ASN A 62 -3.76 -3.21 -2.41
N ILE A 63 -4.84 -3.67 -1.78
CA ILE A 63 -6.22 -3.25 -2.09
C ILE A 63 -6.33 -1.74 -1.95
N ALA A 64 -5.87 -1.15 -0.85
CA ALA A 64 -5.95 0.28 -0.62
C ALA A 64 -5.14 1.08 -1.66
N SER A 65 -3.94 0.60 -1.99
CA SER A 65 -3.06 1.23 -2.97
C SER A 65 -3.68 1.22 -4.38
N LEU A 66 -4.21 0.07 -4.81
CA LEU A 66 -4.85 -0.08 -6.12
C LEU A 66 -6.22 0.60 -6.18
N LEU A 67 -6.94 0.65 -5.07
CA LEU A 67 -8.19 1.39 -4.98
C LEU A 67 -7.95 2.90 -5.15
N ALA A 68 -6.87 3.44 -4.58
CA ALA A 68 -6.48 4.81 -4.85
C ALA A 68 -6.19 5.01 -6.36
N GLY A 69 -5.39 4.12 -6.95
CA GLY A 69 -5.07 4.15 -8.39
C GLY A 69 -6.32 4.11 -9.27
N VAL A 70 -7.25 3.18 -9.03
CA VAL A 70 -8.45 3.05 -9.86
C VAL A 70 -9.41 4.24 -9.70
N VAL A 71 -9.45 4.88 -8.53
CA VAL A 71 -10.30 6.06 -8.30
C VAL A 71 -9.71 7.30 -8.95
N THR A 72 -8.39 7.47 -8.89
CA THR A 72 -7.72 8.69 -9.40
C THR A 72 -7.28 8.59 -10.85
N ASN A 73 -7.05 7.37 -11.35
CA ASN A 73 -6.59 7.08 -12.71
C ASN A 73 -7.31 5.87 -13.36
N PRO A 74 -8.65 5.84 -13.37
CA PRO A 74 -9.44 4.65 -13.77
C PRO A 74 -9.16 4.10 -15.18
N TYR A 75 -8.72 4.96 -16.11
CA TYR A 75 -8.53 4.64 -17.53
C TYR A 75 -7.10 4.90 -18.02
N GLY A 76 -6.15 5.14 -17.10
CA GLY A 76 -4.75 5.40 -17.45
C GLY A 76 -4.47 6.81 -18.00
N ASN A 77 -5.46 7.71 -17.98
CA ASN A 77 -5.35 9.10 -18.45
C ASN A 77 -5.86 10.14 -17.42
N GLY A 78 -5.92 9.74 -16.15
CA GLY A 78 -6.30 10.58 -15.01
C GLY A 78 -5.07 11.12 -14.28
N TYR A 79 -5.02 10.91 -12.96
CA TYR A 79 -3.99 11.48 -12.09
C TYR A 79 -2.79 10.55 -11.89
N TYR A 80 -1.62 10.98 -12.38
CA TYR A 80 -0.34 10.31 -12.18
C TYR A 80 0.85 11.28 -12.38
N GLN A 81 2.05 10.86 -11.98
CA GLN A 81 3.32 11.54 -12.21
C GLN A 81 4.19 10.73 -13.16
N GLY A 82 5.10 11.42 -13.86
CA GLY A 82 5.97 10.80 -14.85
C GLY A 82 5.25 10.50 -16.16
N PRO A 83 5.87 9.70 -17.04
CA PRO A 83 5.32 9.42 -18.36
C PRO A 83 4.23 8.33 -18.30
N ALA A 84 3.32 8.33 -19.26
CA ALA A 84 2.11 7.49 -19.24
C ALA A 84 2.40 5.97 -19.35
N GLU A 85 3.56 5.61 -19.91
CA GLU A 85 4.05 4.24 -19.99
C GLU A 85 4.61 3.70 -18.67
N SER A 86 4.91 4.57 -17.70
CA SER A 86 5.40 4.20 -16.36
C SER A 86 4.90 5.19 -15.30
N PRO A 87 3.58 5.28 -15.07
CA PRO A 87 2.98 6.28 -14.21
C PRO A 87 3.21 5.96 -12.73
N LEU A 88 3.60 6.97 -11.95
CA LEU A 88 3.50 6.95 -10.49
C LEU A 88 2.16 7.57 -10.09
N GLU A 89 1.24 6.75 -9.63
CA GLU A 89 -0.12 7.14 -9.25
C GLU A 89 -0.18 7.57 -7.78
N ALA A 90 -1.37 7.96 -7.31
CA ALA A 90 -1.57 8.52 -5.97
C ALA A 90 -0.89 7.73 -4.85
N ALA A 91 -1.00 6.39 -4.85
CA ALA A 91 -0.35 5.54 -3.85
C ALA A 91 1.07 5.11 -4.25
N SER A 92 1.33 4.80 -5.53
CA SER A 92 2.64 4.29 -5.97
C SER A 92 3.73 5.37 -5.97
N ALA A 93 3.36 6.64 -6.08
CA ALA A 93 4.27 7.77 -5.81
C ALA A 93 4.74 7.83 -4.34
N CYS A 94 4.00 7.19 -3.43
CA CYS A 94 4.26 7.17 -1.98
C CYS A 94 4.59 5.75 -1.49
N ALA A 95 5.17 4.92 -2.35
CA ALA A 95 5.46 3.52 -2.05
C ALA A 95 6.20 3.35 -0.71
N GLY A 96 5.55 2.68 0.22
CA GLY A 96 6.07 2.34 1.53
C GLY A 96 6.10 3.45 2.57
N LEU A 97 5.52 4.62 2.27
CA LEU A 97 5.31 5.69 3.24
C LEU A 97 3.97 5.46 3.95
N TYR A 98 4.00 4.94 5.18
CA TYR A 98 2.79 4.67 5.95
C TYR A 98 2.59 5.61 7.14
N GLY A 99 3.66 6.21 7.65
CA GLY A 99 3.62 7.24 8.69
C GLY A 99 4.62 8.36 8.42
N LYS A 100 4.59 9.40 9.27
CA LYS A 100 5.57 10.49 9.24
C LYS A 100 7.00 9.98 9.31
N LYS A 101 7.92 10.72 8.69
CA LYS A 101 9.37 10.43 8.65
C LYS A 101 9.72 9.06 8.05
N ALA A 102 8.82 8.45 7.28
CA ALA A 102 9.13 7.24 6.53
C ALA A 102 10.29 7.50 5.54
N TYR A 103 11.13 6.48 5.36
CA TYR A 103 12.26 6.47 4.42
C TYR A 103 12.53 5.02 4.00
N PRO A 104 13.36 4.76 2.97
CA PRO A 104 13.62 3.40 2.50
C PRO A 104 14.03 2.45 3.65
N GLY A 105 13.23 1.41 3.89
CA GLY A 105 13.44 0.45 4.98
C GLY A 105 12.75 0.78 6.31
N TYR A 106 12.14 1.96 6.44
CA TYR A 106 11.38 2.38 7.62
C TYR A 106 9.99 2.90 7.21
N ALA A 107 8.95 2.20 7.66
CA ALA A 107 7.54 2.47 7.33
C ALA A 107 7.02 3.83 7.84
N GLY A 108 7.77 4.50 8.72
CA GLY A 108 7.39 5.74 9.38
C GLY A 108 6.99 5.55 10.84
N GLU A 109 6.66 6.66 11.48
CA GLU A 109 6.13 6.70 12.84
C GLU A 109 4.70 6.15 12.85
N LEU A 110 4.54 4.88 13.23
CA LEU A 110 3.26 4.18 13.28
C LEU A 110 2.75 4.02 14.70
N LEU A 111 1.44 3.83 14.84
CA LEU A 111 0.85 3.40 16.09
C LEU A 111 1.23 1.93 16.35
N VAL A 112 1.41 1.58 17.62
CA VAL A 112 1.73 0.21 18.05
C VAL A 112 0.67 -0.26 19.02
N ASP A 113 0.14 -1.46 18.79
CA ASP A 113 -0.73 -2.14 19.74
C ASP A 113 0.11 -2.65 20.92
N SER A 114 -0.21 -2.22 22.14
CA SER A 114 0.56 -2.57 23.33
C SER A 114 0.44 -4.03 23.74
N ILE A 115 -0.60 -4.75 23.29
CA ILE A 115 -0.86 -6.16 23.62
C ILE A 115 -0.19 -7.06 22.58
N THR A 116 -0.40 -6.78 21.29
CA THR A 116 0.08 -7.64 20.20
C THR A 116 1.43 -7.22 19.63
N GLY A 117 1.87 -5.99 19.88
CA GLY A 117 3.05 -5.39 19.25
C GLY A 117 2.85 -5.04 17.78
N ALA A 118 1.62 -5.14 17.25
CA ALA A 118 1.36 -4.89 15.85
C ALA A 118 1.37 -3.39 15.49
N SER A 119 1.80 -3.07 14.28
CA SER A 119 1.90 -1.69 13.80
C SER A 119 0.77 -1.34 12.83
N TYR A 120 0.19 -0.16 12.99
CA TYR A 120 -0.96 0.30 12.20
C TYR A 120 -1.00 1.83 12.10
N ASN A 121 -1.80 2.35 11.17
CA ASN A 121 -2.10 3.79 11.07
C ASN A 121 -3.60 4.09 10.95
N ALA A 122 -4.45 3.08 10.85
CA ALA A 122 -5.90 3.25 10.71
C ALA A 122 -6.69 2.31 11.63
N HIS A 123 -7.78 2.84 12.18
CA HIS A 123 -8.77 2.07 12.93
C HIS A 123 -9.91 1.62 12.00
N GLY A 124 -10.21 0.33 12.03
CA GLY A 124 -11.33 -0.28 11.33
C GLY A 124 -12.52 -0.54 12.25
N THR A 125 -13.56 -1.13 11.66
CA THR A 125 -14.74 -1.61 12.41
C THR A 125 -14.41 -2.85 13.23
N ASN A 126 -15.17 -3.09 14.31
CA ASN A 126 -15.04 -4.28 15.17
C ASN A 126 -13.62 -4.49 15.74
N GLY A 127 -12.93 -3.38 16.08
CA GLY A 127 -11.60 -3.42 16.69
C GLY A 127 -10.46 -3.78 15.73
N ARG A 128 -10.75 -3.99 14.43
CA ARG A 128 -9.71 -4.23 13.42
C ARG A 128 -8.83 -3.01 13.25
N LYS A 129 -7.57 -3.24 12.89
CA LYS A 129 -6.56 -2.22 12.66
C LYS A 129 -5.93 -2.45 11.30
N TYR A 130 -5.55 -1.39 10.61
CA TYR A 130 -5.02 -1.50 9.25
C TYR A 130 -3.80 -0.60 9.06
N LEU A 131 -2.99 -1.00 8.10
CA LEU A 131 -1.95 -0.15 7.53
C LEU A 131 -2.42 0.26 6.14
N LEU A 132 -2.57 1.57 5.93
CA LEU A 132 -3.00 2.15 4.66
C LEU A 132 -1.86 2.99 4.06
N PRO A 133 -1.69 2.99 2.73
CA PRO A 133 -0.61 3.73 2.08
C PRO A 133 -0.78 5.24 2.29
N GLY A 134 0.33 5.96 2.35
CA GLY A 134 0.32 7.38 2.09
C GLY A 134 -0.11 7.65 0.65
N LEU A 135 -0.76 8.79 0.43
CA LEU A 135 -1.18 9.24 -0.89
C LEU A 135 -0.49 10.57 -1.22
N PHE A 136 -0.11 10.73 -2.48
CA PHE A 136 0.49 11.98 -2.94
C PHE A 136 -0.57 13.09 -2.95
N ASP A 137 -0.29 14.18 -2.24
CA ASP A 137 -1.14 15.36 -2.19
C ASP A 137 -0.58 16.43 -3.16
N PRO A 138 -1.25 16.72 -4.28
CA PRO A 138 -0.79 17.70 -5.26
C PRO A 138 -0.73 19.12 -4.71
N ASN A 139 -1.49 19.45 -3.66
CA ASN A 139 -1.44 20.79 -3.06
C ASN A 139 -0.19 20.99 -2.19
N LYS A 140 0.34 19.90 -1.62
CA LYS A 140 1.56 19.92 -0.81
C LYS A 140 2.81 19.52 -1.58
N SER A 141 2.65 18.99 -2.79
CA SER A 141 3.72 18.32 -3.55
C SER A 141 4.46 17.28 -2.71
N ALA A 142 3.72 16.55 -1.87
CA ALA A 142 4.27 15.62 -0.90
C ALA A 142 3.28 14.51 -0.54
N CYS A 143 3.80 13.38 -0.06
CA CYS A 143 2.98 12.29 0.46
C CYS A 143 2.34 12.65 1.80
N SER A 144 1.04 12.43 1.92
CA SER A 144 0.27 12.55 3.16
C SER A 144 -0.06 11.17 3.71
N THR A 145 0.18 10.96 5.00
CA THR A 145 -0.13 9.74 5.75
C THR A 145 -1.27 9.99 6.73
N ILE A 146 -1.89 8.91 7.23
CA ILE A 146 -2.98 9.03 8.21
C ILE A 146 -2.46 9.51 9.58
N VAL A 147 -1.24 9.08 9.94
CA VAL A 147 -0.56 9.42 11.20
C VAL A 147 0.76 10.12 10.95
#